data_AF-A0A6P0RS78-F1
#
_entry.id   AF-A0A6P0RS78-F1
#
_cell.length_a   1.000
_cell.length_b   1.000
_cell.length_c   1.000
_cell.angle_alpha   90.00
_cell.angle_beta   90.00
_cell.angle_gamma   90.00
#
_symmetry.space_group_name_H-M   'P 1'
#
loop_
_entity.id
_entity.type
_entity.pdbx_description
1 polymer ?
#
loop_
_entity_poly.entity_id
_entity_poly.type
_entity_poly.pdbx_seq_one_letter_code
_entity_poly.pdbx_strand_id
1 'polypeptide(L)' 'MPKNIPSLKPQQLIKLLKKAGCVFYREGKGDHSLYSRVTEYKTGLINSLDNHAIAFPKIVQ' A
#
# COMPACT_ATOMS: atom_id res chain seq x y z
N MET A 1 17.06 8.73 7.95
CA MET A 1 16.56 7.83 6.89
C MET A 1 17.72 7.10 6.25
N PRO A 2 17.63 5.78 5.98
CA PRO A 2 18.69 5.05 5.29
C PRO A 2 18.87 5.66 3.89
N LYS A 3 20.07 6.13 3.57
CA LYS A 3 20.37 6.93 2.38
C LYS A 3 20.38 6.13 1.06
N ASN A 4 20.20 4.80 1.12
CA ASN A 4 20.46 3.90 0.00
C ASN A 4 19.37 2.84 -0.21
N ILE A 5 18.12 3.14 0.14
CA ILE A 5 16.99 2.28 -0.26
C ILE A 5 16.72 2.58 -1.74
N PRO A 6 16.87 1.61 -2.65
CA PRO A 6 16.55 1.83 -4.06
C PRO A 6 15.09 2.25 -4.17
N SER A 7 14.86 3.46 -4.68
CA SER A 7 13.51 3.95 -4.93
C SER A 7 12.90 3.12 -6.06
N LEU A 8 11.90 2.30 -5.72
CA LEU A 8 11.05 1.68 -6.73
C LEU A 8 10.43 2.77 -7.59
N LYS A 9 10.46 2.58 -8.92
CA LYS A 9 9.70 3.46 -9.80
C LYS A 9 8.22 3.34 -9.40
N PRO A 10 7.43 4.44 -9.45
CA PRO A 10 6.01 4.45 -9.06
C PRO A 10 5.21 3.31 -9.70
N GLN A 11 5.43 3.03 -10.98
CA GLN A 11 4.73 1.95 -11.68
C GLN A 11 5.09 0.55 -11.14
N GLN A 12 6.34 0.32 -10.74
CA GLN A 12 6.77 -0.94 -10.13
C GLN A 12 6.15 -1.10 -8.75
N LEU A 13 6.09 -0.02 -7.97
CA LEU A 13 5.42 0.00 -6.68
C LEU A 13 3.92 -0.29 -6.80
N ILE A 14 3.21 0.38 -7.71
CA ILE A 14 1.77 0.12 -7.95
C ILE A 14 1.54 -1.34 -8.36
N LYS A 15 2.40 -1.91 -9.22
CA LYS A 15 2.34 -3.33 -9.59
C LYS A 15 2.51 -4.25 -8.38
N LEU A 16 3.44 -3.94 -7.47
CA LEU A 16 3.65 -4.71 -6.24
C LEU A 16 2.44 -4.62 -5.31
N LEU A 17 1.88 -3.42 -5.11
CA LEU A 17 0.70 -3.20 -4.29
C LEU A 17 -0.50 -4.01 -4.81
N LYS A 18 -0.77 -3.96 -6.11
CA LYS A 18 -1.82 -4.78 -6.74
C LYS A 18 -1.57 -6.27 -6.57
N LYS A 19 -0.34 -6.74 -6.78
CA LYS A 19 0.04 -8.16 -6.54
C LYS A 19 -0.14 -8.58 -5.08
N ALA A 20 0.05 -7.67 -4.13
CA ALA A 20 -0.13 -7.90 -2.70
C ALA A 20 -1.60 -7.81 -2.24
N GLY A 21 -2.55 -7.65 -3.17
CA GLY A 21 -3.98 -7.55 -2.90
C GLY A 21 -4.45 -6.15 -2.46
N CYS A 22 -3.58 -5.12 -2.56
CA CYS A 22 -3.98 -3.76 -2.27
C CYS A 22 -4.81 -3.17 -3.42
N VAL A 23 -5.92 -2.54 -3.07
CA VAL A 23 -6.79 -1.78 -3.96
C VAL A 23 -6.59 -0.29 -3.74
N PHE A 24 -6.78 0.49 -4.80
CA PHE A 24 -6.80 1.93 -4.65
C PHE A 24 -8.02 2.33 -3.83
N TYR A 25 -7.80 3.09 -2.76
CA TYR A 25 -8.86 3.51 -1.85
C TYR A 25 -9.32 4.94 -2.17
N ARG A 26 -8.39 5.90 -2.14
CA ARG A 26 -8.65 7.30 -2.46
C ARG A 26 -7.38 8.08 -2.73
N GLU A 27 -7.53 9.29 -3.23
CA GLU A 27 -6.44 10.26 -3.22
C GLU A 27 -6.28 10.85 -1.81
N GLY A 28 -5.04 10.93 -1.35
CA GLY A 28 -4.68 11.64 -0.13
C GLY A 28 -4.74 13.16 -0.33
N LYS A 29 -4.62 13.92 0.75
CA LYS A 29 -4.51 15.38 0.67
C LYS A 29 -3.17 15.73 0.02
N GLY A 30 -3.20 16.36 -1.15
CA GLY A 30 -2.02 16.75 -1.92
C GLY A 30 -1.65 15.73 -3.00
N ASP A 31 -0.36 15.49 -3.14
CA ASP A 31 0.23 14.61 -4.14
C ASP A 31 0.34 13.19 -3.61
N HIS A 32 -0.70 12.60 -3.02
CA HIS A 32 -0.61 11.22 -2.51
C HIS A 32 -1.79 10.37 -2.97
N SER A 33 -1.53 9.07 -3.13
CA SER A 33 -2.53 8.03 -3.39
C SER A 33 -2.50 7.02 -2.26
N LEU A 34 -3.68 6.68 -1.74
CA LEU A 34 -3.87 5.71 -0.68
C LEU A 34 -4.32 4.39 -1.27
N TYR A 35 -3.59 3.33 -0.94
CA TYR A 35 -3.95 1.96 -1.26
C TYR A 35 -4.25 1.20 0.03
N SER A 36 -5.29 0.37 0.04
CA SER A 36 -5.67 -0.44 1.19
C SER A 36 -5.81 -1.90 0.81
N ARG A 37 -5.55 -2.79 1.76
CA ARG A 37 -6.01 -4.18 1.69
C ARG A 37 -6.65 -4.59 3.00
N VAL A 38 -7.65 -5.45 2.91
CA VAL A 38 -8.16 -6.20 4.04
C VAL A 38 -7.32 -7.46 4.14
N THR A 39 -6.66 -7.67 5.25
CA THR A 39 -5.95 -8.92 5.53
C THR A 39 -6.68 -9.64 6.64
N GLU A 40 -7.14 -10.85 6.36
CA GLU A 40 -7.56 -11.77 7.39
C GLU A 40 -6.31 -12.40 7.99
N TYR A 41 -6.14 -12.25 9.30
CA TYR A 41 -5.12 -12.97 10.04
C TYR A 41 -5.82 -13.92 11.00
N LYS A 42 -5.33 -15.15 11.00
CA LYS A 42 -5.79 -16.20 11.87
C LYS A 42 -4.70 -16.52 12.87
N THR A 43 -4.96 -16.20 14.14
CA THR A 43 -4.08 -16.58 15.24
C THR A 43 -4.87 -17.55 16.12
N GLY A 44 -4.63 -18.86 15.93
CA GLY A 44 -5.40 -19.91 16.60
C GLY A 44 -6.84 -20.02 16.07
N LEU A 45 -7.85 -19.88 16.95
CA LEU A 45 -9.28 -19.96 16.65
C LEU A 45 -9.94 -18.59 16.37
N ILE A 46 -9.17 -17.50 16.43
CA ILE A 46 -9.69 -16.14 16.26
C ILE A 46 -9.38 -15.68 14.84
N ASN A 47 -10.43 -15.32 14.10
CA ASN A 47 -10.32 -14.62 12.82
C ASN A 47 -10.42 -13.12 13.11
N SER A 48 -9.44 -12.35 12.65
CA SER A 48 -9.49 -10.91 12.72
C SER A 48 -9.19 -10.29 11.36
N LEU A 49 -9.86 -9.18 11.09
CA LEU A 49 -9.77 -8.44 9.83
C LEU A 49 -9.07 -7.12 10.12
N ASP A 50 -7.84 -6.99 9.65
CA ASP A 50 -7.09 -5.73 9.74
C ASP A 50 -7.19 -4.98 8.41
N ASN A 51 -7.52 -3.69 8.51
CA ASN A 51 -7.42 -2.75 7.40
C ASN A 51 -6.04 -2.10 7.40
N HIS A 52 -5.17 -2.52 6.49
CA HIS A 52 -3.88 -1.88 6.28
C HIS A 52 -3.98 -0.87 5.13
N ALA A 53 -3.80 0.43 5.44
CA ALA A 53 -3.73 1.50 4.46
C ALA A 53 -2.28 2.01 4.32
N ILE A 54 -1.80 2.14 3.08
CA ILE A 54 -0.46 2.64 2.78
C ILE A 54 -0.60 3.88 1.88
N ALA A 55 -0.02 4.99 2.34
CA ALA A 55 0.04 6.25 1.59
C ALA A 55 1.33 6.30 0.76
N PHE A 56 1.19 6.69 -0.52
CA PHE A 56 2.33 6.88 -1.40
C PHE A 56 2.23 8.20 -2.15
N PRO A 57 3.34 8.92 -2.40
CA PRO A 57 3.31 10.10 -3.23
C PRO A 57 2.87 9.76 -4.67
N LYS A 58 1.96 10.56 -5.22
CA LYS A 58 1.64 10.73 -6.62
C LYS A 58 2.92 11.18 -7.30
N ILE A 59 3.61 10.21 -7.88
CA ILE A 59 4.65 10.53 -8.84
C ILE A 59 3.90 10.84 -10.13
N VAL A 60 3.76 12.14 -10.40
CA VAL A 60 3.26 12.69 -11.67
C VAL A 60 3.98 11.95 -12.80
N GLN A 61 3.21 11.32 -13.69
CA GLN A 61 3.74 10.65 -14.87
C GLN A 61 4.38 11.65 -15.81
#